data_AF-A0A2H9PM24-F1
#
_entry.id   AF-A0A2H9PM24-F1
#
_cell.length_a   1.000
_cell.length_b   1.000
_cell.length_c   1.000
_cell.angle_alpha   90.00
_cell.angle_beta   90.00
_cell.angle_gamma   90.00
#
_symmetry.space_group_name_H-M   'P 1'
#
loop_
_entity.id
_entity.type
_entity.pdbx_description
1 polymer ?
#
loop_
_entity_poly.entity_id
_entity_poly.type
_entity_poly.pdbx_seq_one_letter_code
_entity_poly.pdbx_strand_id
1 'polypeptide(L)'
;MTFLSSILILVVGTIGLFLGLILAFIAPEELRAGKKYFQLAKLLLAIALLIFINFALYQSELVPLMVVFSIFALVMFFLSFKIKYRSIELLNYAVIIFPYFYINEEYKLIFVSILFVYGLVSGTLFKKILNKD
;
A
#
# COMPACT_ATOMS: atom_id res chain seq x y z
N MET A 1 16.82 -16.00 1.62
CA MET A 1 17.06 -15.25 0.36
C MET A 1 18.33 -14.43 0.49
N THR A 2 18.96 -14.06 -0.64
CA THR A 2 20.00 -13.02 -0.61
C THR A 2 19.33 -11.66 -0.43
N PHE A 3 20.02 -10.70 0.17
CA PHE A 3 19.53 -9.32 0.30
C PHE A 3 19.08 -8.72 -1.05
N LEU A 4 19.85 -9.00 -2.11
CA LEU A 4 19.51 -8.60 -3.48
C LEU A 4 18.17 -9.17 -3.94
N SER A 5 17.91 -10.47 -3.71
CA SER A 5 16.63 -11.08 -4.07
C SER A 5 15.44 -10.46 -3.31
N SER A 6 15.61 -10.10 -2.03
CA SER A 6 14.56 -9.40 -1.28
C SER A 6 14.27 -8.01 -1.84
N ILE A 7 15.30 -7.26 -2.23
CA ILE A 7 15.10 -5.96 -2.89
C ILE A 7 14.36 -6.12 -4.22
N LEU A 8 14.76 -7.08 -5.06
CA LEU A 8 14.11 -7.30 -6.35
C LEU A 8 12.62 -7.66 -6.19
N ILE A 9 12.30 -8.51 -5.22
CA ILE A 9 10.92 -8.88 -4.89
C ILE A 9 10.13 -7.65 -4.44
N LEU A 10 10.71 -6.81 -3.59
CA LEU A 10 10.05 -5.59 -3.15
C LEU A 10 9.82 -4.62 -4.32
N VAL A 11 10.80 -4.44 -5.20
CA VAL A 11 10.66 -3.60 -6.41
C VAL A 11 9.49 -4.09 -7.25
N VAL A 12 9.38 -5.40 -7.50
CA VAL A 12 8.24 -5.99 -8.22
C VAL A 12 6.91 -5.66 -7.53
N GLY A 13 6.85 -5.71 -6.20
CA GLY A 13 5.67 -5.28 -5.44
C GLY A 13 5.31 -3.82 -5.67
N THR A 14 6.31 -2.94 -5.69
CA THR A 14 6.11 -1.50 -5.87
C THR A 14 5.75 -1.10 -7.31
N ILE A 15 6.07 -1.93 -8.31
CA ILE A 15 5.71 -1.68 -9.71
C ILE A 15 4.19 -1.56 -9.89
N GLY A 16 3.39 -2.23 -9.05
CA GLY A 16 1.94 -2.09 -9.06
C GLY A 16 1.49 -0.63 -8.98
N LEU A 17 2.15 0.20 -8.16
CA LEU A 17 1.84 1.63 -8.06
C LEU A 17 2.04 2.38 -9.39
N PHE A 18 3.15 2.10 -10.08
CA PHE A 18 3.45 2.70 -11.37
C PHE A 18 2.48 2.24 -12.47
N LEU A 19 2.16 0.95 -12.50
CA LEU A 19 1.17 0.42 -13.44
C LEU A 19 -0.21 1.03 -13.19
N GLY A 20 -0.61 1.18 -11.93
CA GLY A 20 -1.86 1.85 -11.56
C GLY A 20 -1.89 3.31 -12.04
N LEU A 21 -0.77 4.01 -11.89
CA LEU A 21 -0.63 5.38 -12.39
C LEU A 21 -0.74 5.44 -13.91
N ILE A 22 -0.10 4.52 -14.64
CA ILE A 22 -0.21 4.41 -16.11
C ILE A 22 -1.66 4.16 -16.53
N LEU A 23 -2.37 3.25 -15.87
CA LEU A 23 -3.80 3.00 -16.11
C LEU A 23 -4.64 4.27 -15.91
N ALA A 24 -4.28 5.11 -14.94
CA ALA A 24 -4.91 6.40 -14.74
C ALA A 24 -4.80 7.33 -15.96
N PHE A 25 -3.68 7.25 -16.68
CA PHE A 25 -3.45 8.03 -17.88
C PHE A 25 -4.18 7.46 -19.11
N ILE A 26 -4.19 6.14 -19.25
CA ILE A 26 -4.77 5.45 -20.42
C ILE A 26 -6.31 5.54 -20.44
N ALA A 27 -6.98 5.30 -19.31
CA ALA A 27 -8.44 5.20 -19.25
C ALA A 27 -9.07 6.08 -18.14
N PRO A 28 -8.95 7.42 -18.22
CA PRO A 28 -9.48 8.31 -17.20
C PRO A 28 -11.01 8.29 -17.07
N GLU A 29 -11.73 8.03 -18.17
CA GLU A 29 -13.20 8.03 -18.19
C GLU A 29 -13.76 6.87 -17.34
N GLU A 30 -13.19 5.68 -17.50
CA GLU A 30 -13.58 4.48 -16.74
C GLU A 30 -13.32 4.67 -15.23
N LEU A 31 -12.19 5.26 -14.88
CA LEU A 31 -11.81 5.51 -13.50
C LEU A 31 -12.65 6.60 -12.83
N ARG A 32 -13.14 7.59 -13.60
CA ARG A 32 -14.06 8.61 -13.08
C ARG A 32 -15.38 7.98 -12.65
N ALA A 33 -15.97 7.13 -13.49
CA ALA A 33 -17.20 6.41 -13.18
C ALA A 33 -17.00 5.38 -12.05
N GLY A 34 -15.88 4.66 -12.07
CA GLY A 34 -15.54 3.62 -11.10
C GLY A 34 -14.99 4.11 -9.75
N LYS A 35 -14.80 5.41 -9.57
CA LYS A 35 -14.02 5.98 -8.46
C LYS A 35 -14.39 5.47 -7.07
N LYS A 36 -15.69 5.37 -6.77
CA LYS A 36 -16.17 4.88 -5.45
C LYS A 36 -15.69 3.45 -5.18
N TYR A 37 -15.67 2.61 -6.21
CA TYR A 37 -15.20 1.22 -6.11
C TYR A 37 -13.69 1.15 -5.91
N PHE A 38 -12.90 1.96 -6.61
CA PHE A 38 -11.45 2.04 -6.39
C PHE A 38 -11.10 2.56 -4.98
N GLN A 39 -11.85 3.54 -4.46
CA GLN A 39 -11.67 4.01 -3.09
C GLN A 39 -12.01 2.94 -2.06
N LEU A 40 -13.10 2.22 -2.25
CA LEU A 40 -13.48 1.08 -1.40
C LEU A 40 -12.44 -0.04 -1.47
N ALA A 41 -12.00 -0.40 -2.68
CA ALA A 41 -10.98 -1.41 -2.88
C ALA A 41 -9.65 -1.03 -2.22
N LYS A 42 -9.22 0.24 -2.34
CA LYS A 42 -8.03 0.76 -1.65
C LYS A 42 -8.15 0.59 -0.14
N LEU A 43 -9.31 0.91 0.42
CA LEU A 43 -9.57 0.77 1.85
C LEU A 43 -9.51 -0.69 2.30
N LEU A 44 -10.22 -1.59 1.60
CA LEU A 44 -10.24 -3.01 1.92
C LEU A 44 -8.85 -3.64 1.81
N LEU A 45 -8.07 -3.29 0.78
CA LEU A 45 -6.70 -3.74 0.61
C LEU A 45 -5.77 -3.20 1.69
N ALA A 46 -5.95 -1.95 2.13
CA ALA A 46 -5.18 -1.38 3.23
C ALA A 46 -5.47 -2.11 4.57
N ILE A 47 -6.75 -2.41 4.85
CA ILE A 47 -7.14 -3.20 6.03
C ILE A 47 -6.55 -4.61 5.94
N ALA A 48 -6.65 -5.27 4.78
CA ALA A 48 -6.07 -6.59 4.57
C ALA A 48 -4.54 -6.59 4.77
N LEU A 49 -3.84 -5.58 4.23
CA LEU A 49 -2.40 -5.38 4.45
C LEU A 49 -2.09 -5.18 5.92
N LEU A 50 -2.86 -4.36 6.63
CA LEU A 50 -2.63 -4.10 8.04
C LEU A 50 -2.80 -5.36 8.89
N ILE A 51 -3.86 -6.13 8.66
CA ILE A 51 -4.09 -7.41 9.35
C ILE A 51 -2.94 -8.36 9.04
N PHE A 52 -2.54 -8.47 7.77
CA PHE A 52 -1.45 -9.33 7.35
C PHE A 52 -0.10 -8.93 7.98
N ILE A 53 0.22 -7.63 7.98
CA ILE A 53 1.45 -7.09 8.59
C ILE A 53 1.49 -7.43 10.07
N ASN A 54 0.39 -7.21 10.81
CA ASN A 54 0.33 -7.52 12.24
C ASN A 54 0.50 -9.03 12.49
N PHE A 55 -0.16 -9.86 11.69
CA PHE A 55 0.01 -11.31 11.76
C PHE A 55 1.46 -11.74 11.49
N ALA A 56 2.08 -11.24 10.41
CA ALA A 56 3.45 -11.59 10.04
C ALA A 56 4.48 -11.10 11.07
N LEU A 57 4.29 -9.91 11.63
CA LEU A 57 5.15 -9.38 12.71
C LEU A 57 4.98 -10.17 14.01
N TYR A 58 3.77 -10.61 14.33
CA TYR A 58 3.51 -11.48 15.47
C TYR A 58 4.23 -12.83 15.32
N GLN A 59 4.15 -13.45 14.14
CA GLN A 59 4.87 -14.69 13.83
C GLN A 59 6.40 -14.53 13.79
N SER A 60 6.89 -13.29 13.64
CA SER A 60 8.31 -12.97 13.69
C SER A 60 8.77 -12.56 15.11
N GLU A 61 7.89 -12.71 16.12
CA GLU A 61 8.11 -12.31 17.53
C GLU A 61 8.38 -10.80 17.74
N LEU A 62 8.03 -9.95 16.78
CA LEU A 62 8.28 -8.50 16.80
C LEU A 62 7.07 -7.70 17.34
N VAL A 63 6.58 -8.08 18.51
CA VAL A 63 5.38 -7.48 19.14
C VAL A 63 5.48 -5.96 19.35
N PRO A 64 6.61 -5.37 19.80
CA PRO A 64 6.71 -3.92 19.94
C PRO A 64 6.53 -3.18 18.61
N LEU A 65 7.11 -3.72 17.54
CA LEU A 65 7.02 -3.15 16.19
C LEU A 65 5.59 -3.24 15.64
N MET A 66 4.91 -4.36 15.91
CA MET A 66 3.49 -4.55 15.61
C MET A 66 2.61 -3.45 16.23
N VAL A 67 2.82 -3.12 17.51
CA VAL A 67 2.08 -2.05 18.20
C VAL A 67 2.35 -0.69 17.56
N VAL A 68 3.61 -0.37 17.27
CA VAL A 68 3.99 0.89 16.60
C VAL A 68 3.30 1.02 15.24
N PHE A 69 3.34 -0.03 14.41
CA PHE A 69 2.67 0.00 13.10
C PHE A 69 1.15 0.10 13.21
N SER A 70 0.53 -0.57 14.18
CA SER A 70 -0.91 -0.47 14.40
C SER A 70 -1.34 0.95 14.79
N ILE A 71 -0.62 1.58 15.71
CA ILE A 71 -0.88 2.98 16.09
C ILE A 71 -0.68 3.90 14.89
N PHE A 72 0.42 3.72 14.16
CA PHE A 72 0.72 4.57 13.01
C PHE A 72 -0.30 4.40 11.87
N ALA A 73 -0.72 3.17 11.59
CA ALA A 73 -1.76 2.88 10.60
C ALA A 73 -3.11 3.48 11.00
N LEU A 74 -3.48 3.43 12.28
CA LEU A 74 -4.69 4.09 12.79
C LEU A 74 -4.61 5.61 12.60
N VAL A 75 -3.50 6.24 12.98
CA VAL A 75 -3.28 7.69 12.79
C VAL A 75 -3.42 8.05 11.31
N MET A 76 -2.74 7.31 10.44
CA MET A 76 -2.80 7.57 9.00
C MET A 76 -4.18 7.31 8.39
N PHE A 77 -4.90 6.31 8.89
CA PHE A 77 -6.28 6.05 8.50
C PHE A 77 -7.16 7.27 8.81
N PHE A 78 -7.08 7.83 10.03
CA PHE A 78 -7.81 9.04 10.38
C PHE A 78 -7.38 10.26 9.56
N LEU A 79 -6.07 10.42 9.31
CA LEU A 79 -5.55 11.50 8.46
C LEU A 79 -6.06 11.41 7.02
N SER A 80 -6.25 10.20 6.50
CA SER A 80 -6.74 9.99 5.12
C SER A 80 -8.17 10.54 4.90
N PHE A 81 -9.00 10.61 5.95
CA PHE A 81 -10.33 11.24 5.86
C PHE A 81 -10.27 12.76 5.90
N LYS A 82 -9.34 13.33 6.68
CA LYS A 82 -9.25 14.78 6.88
C LYS A 82 -8.42 15.47 5.81
N ILE A 83 -7.39 14.80 5.28
CA ILE A 83 -6.35 15.45 4.50
C ILE A 83 -6.12 14.70 3.17
N LYS A 84 -6.51 15.32 2.06
CA LYS A 84 -6.43 14.75 0.71
C LYS A 84 -5.13 15.11 -0.03
N TYR A 85 -4.00 15.21 0.67
CA TYR A 85 -2.72 15.57 0.03
C TYR A 85 -1.99 14.35 -0.54
N ARG A 86 -1.38 14.53 -1.72
CA ARG A 86 -0.56 13.52 -2.42
C ARG A 86 0.53 12.93 -1.54
N SER A 87 1.18 13.79 -0.78
CA SER A 87 2.31 13.42 0.07
C SER A 87 1.91 12.45 1.18
N ILE A 88 0.66 12.53 1.67
CA ILE A 88 0.14 11.60 2.68
C ILE A 88 -0.08 10.22 2.08
N GLU A 89 -0.50 10.12 0.81
CA GLU A 89 -0.63 8.82 0.14
C GLU A 89 0.72 8.14 -0.11
N LEU A 90 1.74 8.91 -0.51
CA LEU A 90 3.10 8.37 -0.66
C LEU A 90 3.70 7.97 0.68
N LEU A 91 3.49 8.77 1.73
CA LEU A 91 3.93 8.44 3.08
C LEU A 91 3.25 7.17 3.60
N ASN A 92 1.95 7.03 3.36
CA ASN A 92 1.20 5.80 3.65
C ASN A 92 1.81 4.58 2.96
N TYR A 93 2.11 4.70 1.67
CA TYR A 93 2.70 3.63 0.90
C TYR A 93 4.09 3.24 1.44
N ALA A 94 4.93 4.24 1.76
CA ALA A 94 6.25 4.01 2.35
C ALA A 94 6.18 3.30 3.71
N VAL A 95 5.22 3.68 4.56
CA VAL A 95 4.99 3.05 5.86
C VAL A 95 4.54 1.60 5.68
N ILE A 96 3.63 1.34 4.75
CA ILE A 96 3.16 -0.01 4.44
C ILE A 96 4.31 -0.89 3.97
N ILE A 97 5.28 -0.35 3.23
CA ILE A 97 6.46 -1.08 2.75
C ILE A 97 7.42 -1.45 3.89
N PHE A 98 7.58 -0.60 4.90
CA PHE A 98 8.62 -0.74 5.92
C PHE A 98 8.65 -2.10 6.68
N PRO A 99 7.51 -2.73 7.06
CA PRO A 99 7.49 -4.06 7.68
C PRO A 99 8.15 -5.16 6.84
N TYR A 100 8.25 -4.99 5.51
CA TYR A 100 8.84 -5.99 4.62
C TYR A 100 10.25 -6.45 5.05
N PHE A 101 11.03 -5.54 5.64
CA PHE A 101 12.39 -5.83 6.08
C PHE A 101 12.45 -6.65 7.37
N TYR A 102 11.33 -6.80 8.07
CA TYR A 102 11.23 -7.42 9.39
C TYR A 102 10.43 -8.71 9.40
N ILE A 103 9.54 -8.93 8.43
CA ILE A 103 8.75 -10.15 8.33
C ILE A 103 9.60 -11.36 7.89
N ASN A 104 9.23 -12.54 8.39
CA ASN A 104 9.82 -13.82 7.96
C ASN A 104 9.77 -14.01 6.44
N GLU A 105 10.77 -14.71 5.90
CA GLU A 105 10.91 -14.97 4.45
C GLU A 105 9.69 -15.64 3.83
N GLU A 106 9.04 -16.55 4.56
CA GLU A 106 7.85 -17.28 4.12
C GLU A 106 6.65 -16.36 3.81
N TYR A 107 6.58 -15.19 4.46
CA TYR A 107 5.49 -14.23 4.31
C TYR A 107 5.79 -13.13 3.27
N LYS A 108 7.05 -12.97 2.85
CA LYS A 108 7.47 -11.88 1.96
C LYS A 108 6.78 -11.90 0.60
N LEU A 109 6.58 -13.09 0.02
CA LEU A 109 5.96 -13.22 -1.30
C LEU A 109 4.46 -12.87 -1.25
N ILE A 110 3.77 -13.31 -0.18
CA ILE A 110 2.36 -12.97 0.06
C ILE A 110 2.23 -11.47 0.29
N PHE A 111 3.08 -10.89 1.15
CA PHE A 111 3.12 -9.45 1.40
C PHE A 111 3.26 -8.65 0.10
N VAL A 112 4.24 -9.00 -0.74
CA VAL A 112 4.51 -8.32 -2.01
C VAL A 112 3.35 -8.45 -2.99
N SER A 113 2.66 -9.59 -3.00
CA SER A 113 1.49 -9.80 -3.87
C SER A 113 0.35 -8.88 -3.47
N ILE A 114 0.06 -8.76 -2.18
CA ILE A 114 -0.97 -7.84 -1.68
C ILE A 114 -0.53 -6.39 -1.89
N LEU A 115 0.74 -6.06 -1.64
CA LEU A 115 1.32 -4.74 -1.88
C LEU A 115 1.22 -4.33 -3.36
N PHE A 116 1.41 -5.26 -4.28
CA PHE A 116 1.26 -5.04 -5.72
C PHE A 116 -0.18 -4.65 -6.07
N VAL A 117 -1.16 -5.42 -5.62
CA VAL A 117 -2.59 -5.14 -5.89
C VAL A 117 -3.01 -3.82 -5.23
N TYR A 118 -2.57 -3.58 -3.99
CA TYR A 118 -2.78 -2.31 -3.30
C TYR A 118 -2.13 -1.13 -4.03
N GLY A 119 -0.91 -1.31 -4.53
CA GLY A 119 -0.20 -0.35 -5.35
C GLY A 119 -0.98 -0.03 -6.63
N LEU A 120 -1.44 -1.05 -7.35
CA LEU A 120 -2.24 -0.89 -8.57
C LEU A 120 -3.49 -0.03 -8.33
N VAL A 121 -4.28 -0.36 -7.31
CA VAL A 121 -5.49 0.38 -6.96
C VAL A 121 -5.17 1.79 -6.43
N SER A 122 -4.10 1.95 -5.66
CA SER A 122 -3.70 3.26 -5.17
C SER A 122 -3.20 4.15 -6.30
N GLY A 123 -2.42 3.60 -7.23
CA GLY A 123 -1.85 4.28 -8.39
C GLY A 123 -2.91 4.90 -9.29
N THR A 124 -4.02 4.21 -9.53
CA THR A 124 -5.12 4.75 -10.36
C THR A 124 -5.77 6.00 -9.76
N LEU A 125 -5.69 6.17 -8.43
CA LEU A 125 -6.27 7.30 -7.71
C LEU A 125 -5.34 8.54 -7.66
N PHE A 126 -4.05 8.40 -8.01
CA PHE A 126 -3.06 9.49 -7.95
C PHE A 126 -3.30 10.62 -8.97
N LYS A 127 -4.02 10.38 -10.07
CA LYS A 127 -4.25 11.38 -11.14
C LYS A 127 -5.07 12.57 -10.68
N LYS A 128 -5.97 12.40 -9.71
CA LYS A 128 -6.84 13.49 -9.19
C LYS A 128 -6.08 14.57 -8.42
N ILE A 129 -4.78 14.38 -8.15
CA ILE A 129 -3.96 15.36 -7.44
C ILE A 129 -3.10 16.19 -8.41
N LEU A 130 -3.01 15.80 -9.69
CA LEU A 130 -2.35 16.59 -10.74
C LEU A 130 -3.28 17.63 -11.35
N ASN A 131 -4.55 17.28 -11.54
CA ASN A 131 -5.55 18.23 -12.03
C ASN A 131 -6.37 18.72 -10.83
N LYS A 132 -5.99 19.90 -10.32
CA LYS A 132 -6.87 20.72 -9.49
C LYS A 132 -8.04 21.18 -10.37
N ASP A 133 -9.12 20.42 -10.33
CA ASP A 133 -10.47 20.98 -10.46
C ASP A 133 -10.99 21.26 -9.04
#